data_AF-A0A016WPC4-F1
#
_entry.id   AF-A0A016WPC4-F1
#
_cell.length_a   1.000
_cell.length_b   1.000
_cell.length_c   1.000
_cell.angle_alpha   90.00
_cell.angle_beta   90.00
_cell.angle_gamma   90.00
#
_symmetry.space_group_name_H-M   'P 1'
#
loop_
_entity.id
_entity.type
_entity.pdbx_description
1 polymer ?
#
loop_
_entity_poly.entity_id
_entity_poly.type
_entity_poly.pdbx_seq_one_letter_code
_entity_poly.pdbx_strand_id
1 'polypeptide(L)'
;MKLLVAIVCVIIFSCSARKLYYCKAPFVPPANETCKEKHIMFTYDWTIEAKDKCKEVACCDCSGTYNIWPDRETCNELCFY
;
A
#
# COMPACT_ATOMS: atom_id res chain seq x y z
N MET A 1 24.44 -18.53 -20.77
CA MET A 1 24.31 -17.08 -20.46
C MET A 1 22.90 -16.52 -20.73
N LYS A 2 22.21 -16.85 -21.83
CA LYS A 2 20.88 -16.30 -22.14
C LYS A 2 19.73 -16.73 -21.20
N LEU A 3 19.76 -17.95 -20.65
CA LEU A 3 18.71 -18.44 -19.73
C LEU A 3 18.69 -17.73 -18.37
N LEU A 4 19.86 -17.40 -17.83
CA LEU A 4 19.97 -16.74 -16.52
C LEU A 4 19.41 -15.31 -16.55
N VAL A 5 19.60 -14.59 -17.66
CA VAL A 5 19.05 -13.24 -17.85
C VAL A 5 17.52 -13.26 -17.88
N ALA A 6 16.92 -14.24 -18.56
CA ALA A 6 15.47 -14.38 -18.62
C ALA A 6 14.84 -14.65 -17.24
N ILE A 7 15.48 -15.51 -16.43
CA ILE A 7 15.01 -15.81 -15.07
C ILE A 7 15.09 -14.56 -14.17
N VAL A 8 16.20 -13.82 -14.25
CA VAL A 8 16.37 -12.57 -13.48
C VAL A 8 15.34 -11.53 -13.89
N CYS A 9 15.10 -11.34 -15.20
CA CYS A 9 14.06 -10.42 -15.66
C CYS A 9 12.67 -10.80 -15.14
N VAL A 10 12.27 -12.08 -15.22
CA VAL A 10 10.94 -12.53 -14.75
C VAL A 10 10.77 -12.30 -13.24
N ILE A 11 11.82 -12.50 -12.44
CA ILE A 11 11.79 -12.27 -11.00
C ILE A 11 11.63 -10.77 -10.69
N ILE A 12 12.38 -9.90 -11.37
CA ILE A 12 12.30 -8.44 -11.18
C ILE A 12 10.90 -7.92 -11.57
N PHE A 13 10.38 -8.32 -12.74
CA PHE A 13 9.06 -7.91 -13.20
C PHE A 13 7.93 -8.40 -12.26
N SER A 14 8.08 -9.59 -11.67
CA SER A 14 7.09 -10.14 -10.73
C SER A 14 7.04 -9.37 -9.41
N CYS A 15 8.18 -8.88 -8.91
CA CYS A 15 8.24 -8.06 -7.70
C CYS A 15 7.60 -6.68 -7.91
N SER A 16 7.89 -6.02 -9.04
CA SER A 16 7.34 -4.70 -9.35
C SER A 16 5.82 -4.74 -9.60
N ALA A 17 5.32 -5.80 -10.27
CA ALA A 17 3.89 -5.95 -10.55
C ALA A 17 3.05 -6.16 -9.29
N ARG A 18 3.58 -6.86 -8.27
CA ARG A 18 2.91 -7.02 -6.98
C ARG A 18 2.74 -5.68 -6.27
N LYS A 19 3.79 -4.85 -6.22
CA LYS A 19 3.74 -3.52 -5.58
C LYS A 19 2.70 -2.59 -6.21
N LEU A 20 2.61 -2.58 -7.54
CA LEU A 20 1.58 -1.85 -8.28
C LEU A 20 0.15 -2.28 -7.93
N TYR A 21 -0.05 -3.52 -7.47
CA TYR A 21 -1.37 -4.00 -7.06
C TYR A 21 -1.77 -3.50 -5.66
N TYR A 22 -0.82 -3.43 -4.72
CA TYR A 22 -1.07 -2.95 -3.36
C TYR A 22 -1.18 -1.42 -3.27
N CYS A 23 -0.52 -0.65 -4.15
CA CYS A 23 -0.33 0.79 -3.98
C CYS A 23 -1.09 1.67 -5.01
N LYS A 24 -2.18 1.14 -5.60
CA LYS A 24 -2.87 1.76 -6.75
C LYS A 24 -3.67 3.01 -6.39
N ALA A 25 -4.56 2.88 -5.40
CA ALA A 25 -5.46 3.94 -4.96
C ALA A 25 -5.42 4.02 -3.42
N PRO A 26 -5.26 5.21 -2.83
CA PRO A 26 -5.30 5.36 -1.38
C PRO A 26 -6.62 4.84 -0.83
N PHE A 27 -6.56 4.17 0.32
CA PHE A 27 -7.76 3.83 1.07
C PHE A 27 -8.42 5.12 1.56
N VAL A 28 -9.74 5.21 1.35
CA VAL A 28 -10.57 6.29 1.85
C VAL A 28 -11.68 5.66 2.69
N PRO A 29 -11.72 5.91 4.01
CA PRO A 29 -12.80 5.41 4.84
C PRO A 29 -14.15 6.00 4.39
N PRO A 30 -15.27 5.26 4.52
CA PRO A 30 -16.59 5.80 4.28
C PRO A 30 -16.84 7.06 5.13
N ALA A 31 -17.50 8.08 4.57
CA ALA A 31 -17.71 9.35 5.27
C ALA A 31 -18.60 9.23 6.51
N ASN A 32 -19.50 8.24 6.56
CA ASN A 32 -20.57 8.11 7.56
C ASN A 32 -20.47 6.81 8.36
N GLU A 33 -19.27 6.39 8.76
CA GLU A 33 -19.16 5.23 9.64
C GLU A 33 -19.63 5.56 11.08
N THR A 34 -20.39 4.65 11.69
CA THR A 34 -21.06 4.87 13.00
C THR A 34 -20.52 4.00 14.13
N CYS A 35 -19.28 3.50 14.04
CA CYS A 35 -18.71 2.68 15.10
C CYS A 35 -18.38 3.49 16.37
N LYS A 36 -18.32 2.79 17.51
CA LYS A 36 -17.94 3.38 18.80
C LYS A 36 -16.46 3.76 18.86
N GLU A 37 -15.61 3.00 18.18
CA GLU A 37 -14.16 3.18 18.16
C GLU A 37 -13.64 3.02 16.74
N LYS A 38 -12.79 3.96 16.30
CA LYS A 38 -12.10 3.89 15.02
C LYS A 38 -10.68 3.37 15.22
N HIS A 39 -10.24 2.51 14.31
CA HIS A 39 -8.86 2.07 14.22
C HIS A 39 -8.05 3.05 13.39
N ILE A 40 -6.88 3.43 13.90
CA ILE A 40 -5.90 4.21 13.14
C ILE A 40 -5.08 3.23 12.30
N MET A 41 -5.06 3.47 11.00
CA MET A 41 -4.31 2.70 10.02
C MET A 41 -3.55 3.66 9.10
N PHE A 42 -2.72 3.12 8.22
CA PHE A 42 -1.92 3.86 7.25
C PHE A 42 -2.27 3.43 5.84
N THR A 43 -2.32 4.38 4.91
CA THR A 43 -2.49 4.11 3.48
C THR A 43 -1.44 4.86 2.67
N TYR A 44 -0.99 4.25 1.58
CA TYR A 44 0.02 4.83 0.70
C TYR A 44 -0.66 5.71 -0.34
N ASP A 45 -0.23 6.97 -0.40
CA ASP A 45 -0.74 7.97 -1.33
C ASP A 45 0.38 8.49 -2.22
N TRP A 46 0.43 7.95 -3.44
CA TRP A 46 1.45 8.29 -4.43
C TRP A 46 1.40 9.77 -4.86
N THR A 47 0.27 10.47 -4.63
CA THR A 47 0.09 11.89 -4.97
C THR A 47 0.80 12.84 -4.01
N ILE A 48 1.16 12.37 -2.80
CA ILE A 48 1.88 13.19 -1.83
C ILE A 48 3.31 13.44 -2.35
N GLU A 49 3.70 14.71 -2.54
CA GLU A 49 5.05 15.10 -2.96
C GLU A 49 6.03 15.14 -1.78
N ALA A 50 6.20 14.01 -1.10
CA ALA A 50 7.15 13.85 0.00
C ALA A 50 7.86 12.50 -0.07
N LYS A 51 8.93 12.36 0.73
CA LYS A 51 9.64 11.08 0.89
C LYS A 51 8.76 10.03 1.57
N ASP A 52 8.03 10.45 2.60
CA ASP A 52 6.99 9.66 3.24
C ASP A 52 5.66 9.92 2.52
N LYS A 53 5.14 8.89 1.86
CA LYS A 53 3.88 8.95 1.11
C LYS A 53 2.73 8.29 1.88
N CYS A 54 2.97 7.86 3.12
CA CYS A 54 1.97 7.21 3.95
C CYS A 54 1.19 8.24 4.77
N LYS A 55 -0.14 8.14 4.71
CA LYS A 55 -1.05 8.98 5.50
C LYS A 55 -1.87 8.14 6.46
N GLU A 56 -2.17 8.71 7.61
CA GLU A 56 -3.05 8.11 8.61
C GLU A 56 -4.52 8.22 8.18
N VAL A 57 -5.26 7.15 8.42
CA VAL A 57 -6.71 7.05 8.17
C VAL A 57 -7.36 6.40 9.37
N ALA A 58 -8.54 6.90 9.74
CA ALA A 58 -9.34 6.35 10.83
C ALA A 58 -10.57 5.65 10.24
N CYS A 59 -10.70 4.35 10.45
CA CYS A 59 -11.80 3.54 9.94
C CYS A 59 -12.41 2.64 11.01
N CYS A 60 -13.70 2.34 10.86
CA CYS A 60 -14.42 1.39 11.70
C CYS A 60 -14.12 -0.04 11.27
N ASP A 61 -14.22 -0.31 9.98
CA ASP A 61 -13.82 -1.57 9.38
C ASP A 61 -12.84 -1.27 8.24
N CYS A 62 -11.56 -1.39 8.57
CA CYS A 62 -10.44 -1.13 7.69
C CYS A 62 -10.17 -2.33 6.75
N SER A 63 -11.22 -2.96 6.24
CA SER A 63 -11.16 -4.18 5.45
C SER A 63 -11.33 -3.92 3.94
N GLY A 64 -10.93 -4.88 3.11
CA GLY A 64 -11.28 -4.89 1.69
C GLY A 64 -10.36 -4.13 0.73
N THR A 65 -9.31 -3.44 1.21
CA THR A 65 -8.30 -2.87 0.32
C THR A 65 -6.91 -3.39 0.62
N TYR A 66 -6.10 -3.50 -0.42
CA TYR A 66 -4.70 -3.92 -0.36
C TYR A 66 -3.74 -2.76 -0.02
N ASN A 67 -4.27 -1.53 0.10
CA ASN A 67 -3.52 -0.30 0.36
C ASN A 67 -3.80 0.23 1.78
N ILE A 68 -3.80 -0.64 2.78
CA ILE A 68 -4.02 -0.27 4.18
C ILE A 68 -3.21 -1.17 5.11
N TRP A 69 -2.55 -0.57 6.10
CA TRP A 69 -1.63 -1.25 7.01
C TRP A 69 -1.74 -0.72 8.44
N PRO A 70 -1.40 -1.52 9.46
CA PRO A 70 -1.48 -1.10 10.86
C PRO A 70 -0.38 -0.11 11.26
N ASP A 71 0.70 -0.02 10.50
CA ASP A 71 1.85 0.81 10.83
C ASP A 71 2.46 1.50 9.60
N ARG A 72 3.17 2.61 9.86
CA ARG A 72 3.78 3.49 8.86
C ARG A 72 4.97 2.84 8.14
N GLU A 73 5.69 1.95 8.82
CA GLU A 73 6.87 1.28 8.28
C GLU A 73 6.45 0.31 7.18
N THR A 74 5.52 -0.61 7.46
CA THR A 74 4.92 -1.55 6.51
C THR A 74 4.32 -0.82 5.29
N CYS A 75 3.65 0.31 5.51
CA CYS A 75 3.09 1.12 4.43
C CYS A 75 4.17 1.64 3.46
N ASN A 76 5.30 2.12 3.99
CA ASN A 76 6.39 2.60 3.15
C ASN A 76 7.16 1.45 2.52
N GLU A 77 7.50 0.38 3.24
CA GLU A 77 8.31 -0.73 2.70
C GLU A 77 7.65 -1.48 1.54
N LEU A 78 6.33 -1.67 1.60
CA LEU A 78 5.60 -2.42 0.58
C LEU A 78 5.39 -1.63 -0.72
N CYS A 79 5.37 -0.29 -0.63
CA CYS A 79 5.14 0.60 -1.77
C CYS A 79 6.37 1.37 -2.26
N PHE A 80 7.41 1.46 -1.43
CA PHE A 80 8.64 2.17 -1.72
C PHE A 80 9.76 1.16 -2.00
N TYR A 81 9.82 0.64 -3.24
CA TYR A 81 11.05 0.17 -3.93
C TYR A 81 10.75 -0.42 -5.31
#